data_AF-A0AAW9I959-F1
#
_entry.id   AF-A0AAW9I959-F1
#
_cell.length_a   1.000
_cell.length_b   1.000
_cell.length_c   1.000
_cell.angle_alpha   90.00
_cell.angle_beta   90.00
_cell.angle_gamma   90.00
#
_symmetry.space_group_name_H-M   'P 1'
#
loop_
_entity.id
_entity.type
_entity.pdbx_description
1 polymer ?
#
loop_
_entity_poly.entity_id
_entity_poly.type
_entity_poly.pdbx_seq_one_letter_code
_entity_poly.pdbx_strand_id
1 'polypeptide(L)'
;VKGTFINAGQFQVIIGNGVQAFYDDLIEVSGLKVQSKEEVKKAAQNNMSLIQRVIAGLAEIFIPILPAIITGGLILGFRNVIGDLAIFGDGTQTLTQLHPILAEIHSFLWILGEAILHFLPVAVTWSTVKKFGGSEILGIVLGITLVSPQLLNADGYAEAVQNGTVPFWNFGWFTIDKVGYQAQVIPAILSGIVLSKIELTLRKYIPDVLKLIV
;
A
#
# COMPACT_ATOMS: atom_id res chain seq x y z
N VAL A 1 -21.86 -15.26 34.43
CA VAL A 1 -20.42 -15.58 34.19
C VAL A 1 -20.29 -17.07 33.93
N LYS A 2 -19.63 -17.48 32.83
CA LYS A 2 -19.44 -18.91 32.49
C LYS A 2 -18.11 -19.48 32.99
N GLY A 3 -17.16 -18.63 33.35
CA GLY A 3 -15.91 -19.02 34.00
C GLY A 3 -15.01 -17.82 34.27
N THR A 4 -14.02 -17.99 35.14
CA THR A 4 -12.98 -16.99 35.42
C THR A 4 -11.62 -17.70 35.40
N PHE A 5 -10.63 -17.09 34.76
CA PHE A 5 -9.29 -17.65 34.64
C PHE A 5 -8.25 -16.61 35.05
N ILE A 6 -7.23 -17.01 35.80
CA ILE A 6 -6.09 -16.15 36.13
C ILE A 6 -4.89 -16.73 35.42
N ASN A 7 -4.33 -15.99 34.48
CA ASN A 7 -3.11 -16.37 33.79
C ASN A 7 -2.20 -15.16 33.61
N ALA A 8 -0.90 -15.34 33.87
CA ALA A 8 0.14 -14.32 33.70
C ALA A 8 -0.22 -12.92 34.29
N GLY A 9 -0.81 -12.88 35.49
CA GLY A 9 -1.15 -11.62 36.18
C GLY A 9 -2.40 -10.91 35.67
N GLN A 10 -3.16 -11.51 34.76
CA GLN A 10 -4.43 -10.98 34.27
C GLN A 10 -5.61 -11.85 34.74
N PHE A 11 -6.66 -11.19 35.22
CA PHE A 11 -7.94 -11.82 35.57
C PHE A 11 -8.88 -11.75 34.36
N GLN A 12 -9.20 -12.90 33.77
CA GLN A 12 -10.09 -13.01 32.62
C GLN A 12 -11.45 -13.55 33.04
N VAL A 13 -12.52 -12.87 32.65
CA VAL A 13 -13.91 -13.29 32.89
C VAL A 13 -14.53 -13.72 31.57
N ILE A 14 -15.00 -14.95 31.50
CA ILE A 14 -15.67 -15.50 30.31
C ILE A 14 -17.17 -15.31 30.48
N ILE A 15 -17.75 -14.47 29.61
CA ILE A 15 -19.20 -14.33 29.48
C ILE A 15 -19.61 -15.09 28.22
N GLY A 16 -20.57 -16.02 28.37
CA GLY A 16 -21.08 -16.81 27.24
C GLY A 16 -22.01 -16.00 26.33
N ASN A 17 -22.99 -16.67 25.72
CA ASN A 17 -23.89 -16.09 24.69
C ASN A 17 -24.61 -14.78 25.09
N GLY A 18 -24.71 -14.46 26.39
CA GLY A 18 -25.26 -13.19 26.90
C GLY A 18 -24.22 -12.06 27.04
N VAL A 19 -23.08 -12.14 26.35
CA VAL A 19 -21.98 -11.16 26.46
C VAL A 19 -22.43 -9.74 26.12
N GLN A 20 -23.37 -9.59 25.18
CA GLN A 20 -23.87 -8.27 24.79
C GLN A 20 -24.65 -7.60 25.92
N ALA A 21 -25.62 -8.30 26.52
CA ALA A 21 -26.40 -7.77 27.65
C ALA A 21 -25.50 -7.44 28.85
N PHE A 22 -24.55 -8.32 29.17
CA PHE A 22 -23.57 -8.04 30.23
C PHE A 22 -22.69 -6.83 29.91
N TYR A 23 -22.30 -6.65 28.65
CA TYR A 23 -21.52 -5.49 28.21
C TYR A 23 -22.33 -4.20 28.36
N ASP A 24 -23.60 -4.21 27.96
CA ASP A 24 -24.49 -3.06 28.03
C ASP A 24 -24.73 -2.65 29.50
N ASP A 25 -25.04 -3.62 30.38
CA ASP A 25 -25.21 -3.41 31.82
C ASP A 25 -23.91 -2.91 32.49
N LEU A 26 -22.76 -3.46 32.10
CA LEU A 26 -21.46 -3.07 32.65
C LEU A 26 -21.13 -1.62 32.29
N ILE A 27 -21.40 -1.20 31.04
CA ILE A 27 -21.18 0.17 30.59
C ILE A 27 -22.10 1.14 31.35
N GLU A 28 -23.36 0.77 31.56
CA GLU A 28 -24.33 1.58 32.29
C GLU A 28 -23.93 1.75 33.77
N VAL A 29 -23.53 0.67 34.44
CA VAL A 29 -23.18 0.68 35.88
C VAL A 29 -21.79 1.28 36.13
N SER A 30 -20.84 1.09 35.22
CA SER A 30 -19.46 1.57 35.41
C SER A 30 -19.28 3.06 35.10
N GLY A 31 -20.25 3.70 34.43
CA GLY A 31 -20.15 5.09 33.98
C GLY A 31 -19.01 5.33 32.98
N LEU A 32 -18.43 4.26 32.44
CA LEU A 32 -17.38 4.33 31.43
C LEU A 32 -18.03 4.76 30.11
N LYS A 33 -17.71 5.98 29.64
CA LYS A 33 -17.99 6.34 28.24
C LYS A 33 -17.40 5.26 27.36
N VAL A 34 -18.23 4.65 26.51
CA VAL A 34 -17.80 3.73 25.46
C VAL A 34 -16.80 4.49 24.61
N GLN A 35 -15.51 4.34 24.91
CA GLN A 35 -14.49 4.85 24.02
C GLN A 35 -14.62 4.02 22.74
N SER A 36 -15.08 4.67 21.68
CA SER A 36 -15.09 4.05 20.36
C SER A 36 -13.65 3.59 20.04
N LYS A 37 -13.48 2.58 19.18
CA LYS A 37 -12.14 2.18 18.72
C LYS A 37 -11.34 3.38 18.18
N GLU A 38 -12.01 4.41 17.67
CA GLU A 38 -11.39 5.68 17.27
C GLU A 38 -10.89 6.52 18.44
N GLU A 39 -11.60 6.57 19.57
CA GLU A 39 -11.16 7.30 20.77
C GLU A 39 -9.96 6.63 21.43
N VAL A 40 -9.94 5.29 21.50
CA VAL A 40 -8.77 4.52 21.97
C VAL A 40 -7.57 4.75 21.04
N LYS A 41 -7.79 4.80 19.72
CA LYS A 41 -6.74 5.08 18.73
C LYS A 41 -6.20 6.51 18.85
N LYS A 42 -7.07 7.51 19.07
CA LYS A 42 -6.68 8.91 19.31
C LYS A 42 -5.91 9.08 20.63
N ALA A 43 -6.32 8.40 21.69
CA ALA A 43 -5.62 8.41 22.98
C ALA A 43 -4.23 7.77 22.88
N ALA A 44 -4.09 6.65 22.15
CA ALA A 44 -2.79 6.02 21.89
C ALA A 44 -1.86 6.91 21.04
N GLN A 45 -2.42 7.66 20.06
CA GLN A 45 -1.64 8.62 19.27
C GLN A 45 -1.16 9.82 20.09
N ASN A 46 -1.91 10.25 21.11
CA ASN A 46 -1.50 11.38 21.97
C ASN A 46 -0.21 11.12 22.75
N ASN A 47 0.10 9.86 23.07
CA ASN A 47 1.34 9.46 23.75
C ASN A 47 2.51 9.17 22.80
N MET A 48 2.30 9.24 21.47
CA MET A 48 3.34 8.97 20.47
C MET A 48 4.07 10.25 20.06
N SER A 49 5.39 10.15 19.89
CA SER A 49 6.21 11.22 19.30
C SER A 49 5.80 11.48 17.83
N LEU A 50 6.13 12.67 17.31
CA LEU A 50 5.81 13.03 15.91
C LEU A 50 6.32 11.98 14.92
N ILE A 51 7.53 11.45 15.13
CA ILE A 51 8.15 10.42 14.29
C ILE A 51 7.36 9.12 14.37
N GLN A 52 6.95 8.69 15.57
CA GLN A 52 6.14 7.48 15.74
C GLN A 52 4.78 7.61 15.04
N ARG A 53 4.15 8.79 15.07
CA ARG A 53 2.90 9.04 14.34
C ARG A 53 3.07 8.94 12.83
N VAL A 54 4.18 9.48 12.30
CA VAL A 54 4.50 9.36 10.86
C VAL A 54 4.72 7.90 10.48
N ILE A 55 5.53 7.16 11.24
CA ILE A 55 5.81 5.74 10.99
C ILE A 55 4.54 4.90 11.09
N ALA A 56 3.72 5.09 12.13
CA ALA A 56 2.43 4.42 12.25
C ALA A 56 1.52 4.75 11.07
N GLY A 57 1.53 6.01 10.63
CA GLY A 57 0.81 6.45 9.46
C GLY A 57 1.27 5.76 8.17
N LEU A 58 2.57 5.60 7.96
CA LEU A 58 3.12 4.86 6.82
C LEU A 58 2.74 3.38 6.91
N ALA A 59 2.86 2.76 8.09
CA ALA A 59 2.48 1.37 8.30
C ALA A 59 1.02 1.09 7.93
N GLU A 60 0.10 1.99 8.31
CA GLU A 60 -1.32 1.87 7.94
C GLU A 60 -1.56 1.84 6.42
N ILE A 61 -0.72 2.53 5.62
CA ILE A 61 -0.81 2.50 4.15
C ILE A 61 -0.31 1.16 3.61
N PHE A 62 0.69 0.55 4.23
CA PHE A 62 1.28 -0.69 3.74
C PHE A 62 0.56 -1.96 4.21
N ILE A 63 -0.13 -1.94 5.35
CA ILE A 63 -0.83 -3.12 5.89
C ILE A 63 -1.73 -3.81 4.85
N PRO A 64 -2.61 -3.09 4.10
CA PRO A 64 -3.44 -3.71 3.07
C PRO A 64 -2.66 -4.29 1.87
N ILE A 65 -1.45 -3.77 1.62
CA ILE A 65 -0.61 -4.08 0.46
C ILE A 65 0.37 -5.21 0.78
N LEU A 66 0.67 -5.43 2.06
CA LEU A 66 1.66 -6.37 2.55
C LEU A 66 1.52 -7.78 1.95
N PRO A 67 0.32 -8.39 1.86
CA PRO A 67 0.18 -9.73 1.28
C PRO A 67 0.65 -9.80 -0.18
N ALA A 68 0.36 -8.76 -0.98
CA ALA A 68 0.78 -8.69 -2.37
C ALA A 68 2.29 -8.55 -2.50
N ILE A 69 2.92 -7.64 -1.73
CA ILE A 69 4.37 -7.44 -1.75
C ILE A 69 5.12 -8.71 -1.33
N ILE A 70 4.66 -9.37 -0.27
CA ILE A 70 5.26 -10.64 0.20
C ILE A 70 5.17 -11.69 -0.91
N THR A 71 4.00 -11.84 -1.53
CA THR A 71 3.79 -12.82 -2.61
C THR A 71 4.69 -12.52 -3.81
N GLY A 72 4.77 -11.25 -4.24
CA GLY A 72 5.64 -10.84 -5.35
C GLY A 72 7.12 -11.07 -5.06
N GLY A 73 7.57 -10.76 -3.83
CA GLY A 73 8.93 -11.03 -3.40
C GLY A 73 9.26 -12.52 -3.40
N LEU A 74 8.34 -13.38 -2.96
CA LEU A 74 8.51 -14.83 -2.99
C LEU A 74 8.55 -15.39 -4.42
N ILE A 75 7.69 -14.87 -5.32
CA ILE A 75 7.69 -15.24 -6.74
C ILE A 75 9.04 -14.88 -7.39
N LEU A 76 9.52 -13.66 -7.17
CA LEU A 76 10.82 -13.20 -7.70
C LEU A 76 11.98 -13.98 -7.10
N GLY A 77 11.95 -14.27 -5.80
CA GLY A 77 12.96 -15.10 -5.14
C GLY A 77 13.02 -16.51 -5.73
N PHE A 78 11.85 -17.15 -5.91
CA PHE A 78 11.75 -18.46 -6.55
C PHE A 78 12.22 -18.45 -8.00
N ARG A 79 11.83 -17.41 -8.75
CA ARG A 79 12.30 -17.18 -10.12
C ARG A 79 13.83 -17.12 -10.17
N ASN A 80 14.46 -16.31 -9.32
CA ASN A 80 15.92 -16.15 -9.29
C ASN A 80 16.63 -17.47 -9.00
N VAL A 81 16.07 -18.33 -8.13
CA VAL A 81 16.63 -19.66 -7.84
C VAL A 81 16.64 -20.56 -9.08
N ILE A 82 15.62 -20.46 -9.94
CA ILE A 82 15.51 -21.27 -11.14
C ILE A 82 16.38 -20.73 -12.28
N GLY A 83 16.34 -19.44 -12.54
CA GLY A 83 16.93 -18.88 -13.77
C GLY A 83 18.21 -18.07 -13.61
N ASP A 84 18.51 -17.57 -12.43
CA ASP A 84 19.59 -16.60 -12.23
C ASP A 84 20.73 -17.15 -11.34
N LEU A 85 20.51 -18.26 -10.62
CA LEU A 85 21.55 -18.96 -9.88
C LEU A 85 22.30 -19.97 -10.76
N ALA A 86 23.53 -19.61 -11.16
CA ALA A 86 24.45 -20.47 -11.88
C ALA A 86 25.19 -21.44 -10.91
N ILE A 87 24.46 -22.27 -10.17
CA ILE A 87 25.03 -23.17 -9.15
C ILE A 87 25.07 -24.64 -9.59
N PHE A 88 24.59 -24.95 -10.79
CA PHE A 88 24.53 -26.30 -11.35
C PHE A 88 25.66 -26.48 -12.39
N GLY A 89 25.96 -27.73 -12.78
CA GLY A 89 27.03 -28.02 -13.75
C GLY A 89 28.36 -27.39 -13.34
N ASP A 90 28.90 -27.82 -12.19
CA ASP A 90 30.13 -27.30 -11.58
C ASP A 90 30.11 -25.80 -11.21
N GLY A 91 28.91 -25.23 -11.00
CA GLY A 91 28.74 -23.83 -10.61
C GLY A 91 28.82 -22.84 -11.78
N THR A 92 28.49 -23.31 -12.99
CA THR A 92 28.53 -22.47 -14.21
C THR A 92 27.20 -22.40 -14.94
N GLN A 93 26.25 -23.29 -14.61
CA GLN A 93 24.98 -23.43 -15.31
C GLN A 93 23.78 -23.15 -14.41
N THR A 94 22.75 -22.54 -14.99
CA THR A 94 21.45 -22.30 -14.34
C THR A 94 20.49 -23.48 -14.60
N LEU A 95 19.42 -23.63 -13.80
CA LEU A 95 18.43 -24.69 -14.09
C LEU A 95 17.71 -24.47 -15.41
N THR A 96 17.55 -23.21 -15.82
CA THR A 96 16.95 -22.85 -17.11
C THR A 96 17.79 -23.30 -18.31
N GLN A 97 19.11 -23.38 -18.17
CA GLN A 97 20.01 -23.90 -19.20
C GLN A 97 19.97 -25.44 -19.30
N LEU A 98 19.71 -26.10 -18.17
CA LEU A 98 19.63 -27.57 -18.10
C LEU A 98 18.26 -28.12 -18.50
N HIS A 99 17.18 -27.38 -18.25
CA HIS A 99 15.81 -27.81 -18.48
C HIS A 99 14.98 -26.71 -19.18
N PRO A 100 14.63 -26.89 -20.46
CA PRO A 100 13.85 -25.91 -21.23
C PRO A 100 12.50 -25.53 -20.61
N ILE A 101 11.81 -26.47 -19.96
CA ILE A 101 10.53 -26.21 -19.27
C ILE A 101 10.72 -25.19 -18.12
N LEU A 102 11.86 -25.24 -17.43
CA LEU A 102 12.16 -24.30 -16.36
C LEU A 102 12.47 -22.89 -16.91
N ALA A 103 12.99 -22.78 -18.14
CA ALA A 103 13.16 -21.49 -18.81
C ALA A 103 11.81 -20.82 -19.11
N GLU A 104 10.82 -21.59 -19.56
CA GLU A 104 9.46 -21.08 -19.78
C GLU A 104 8.80 -20.65 -18.48
N ILE A 105 8.92 -21.46 -17.41
CA ILE A 105 8.41 -21.09 -16.08
C ILE A 105 9.09 -19.81 -15.58
N HIS A 106 10.41 -19.70 -15.74
CA HIS A 106 11.17 -18.51 -15.36
C HIS A 106 10.70 -17.24 -16.08
N SER A 107 10.44 -17.35 -17.38
CA SER A 107 9.89 -16.27 -18.21
C SER A 107 8.47 -15.88 -17.76
N PHE A 108 7.59 -16.87 -17.54
CA PHE A 108 6.22 -16.64 -17.07
C PHE A 108 6.16 -15.94 -15.71
N LEU A 109 7.01 -16.36 -14.75
CA LEU A 109 7.05 -15.77 -13.41
C LEU A 109 7.49 -14.31 -13.40
N TRP A 110 8.21 -13.86 -14.44
CA TRP A 110 8.61 -12.45 -14.58
C TRP A 110 7.38 -11.53 -14.61
N ILE A 111 6.34 -11.90 -15.36
CA ILE A 111 5.12 -11.09 -15.50
C ILE A 111 4.44 -10.88 -14.14
N LEU A 112 4.36 -11.93 -13.33
CA LEU A 112 3.73 -11.87 -12.00
C LEU A 112 4.56 -11.05 -11.00
N GLY A 113 5.89 -11.22 -11.03
CA GLY A 113 6.79 -10.47 -10.16
C GLY A 113 6.85 -8.99 -10.52
N GLU A 114 6.94 -8.68 -11.80
CA GLU A 114 7.00 -7.32 -12.33
C GLU A 114 5.69 -6.58 -12.06
N ALA A 115 4.53 -7.23 -12.23
CA ALA A 115 3.23 -6.61 -11.97
C ALA A 115 3.10 -6.03 -10.54
N ILE A 116 3.68 -6.69 -9.53
CA ILE A 116 3.55 -6.25 -8.13
C ILE A 116 4.44 -5.05 -7.82
N LEU A 117 5.67 -5.04 -8.35
CA LEU A 117 6.63 -3.95 -8.08
C LEU A 117 6.43 -2.77 -9.02
N HIS A 118 6.22 -3.01 -10.31
CA HIS A 118 5.98 -1.97 -11.31
C HIS A 118 4.75 -1.13 -10.96
N PHE A 119 3.64 -1.80 -10.63
CA PHE A 119 2.37 -1.16 -10.27
C PHE A 119 2.24 -0.91 -8.76
N LEU A 120 3.33 -0.98 -7.99
CA LEU A 120 3.34 -0.62 -6.58
C LEU A 120 2.72 0.77 -6.30
N PRO A 121 2.95 1.82 -7.13
CA PRO A 121 2.27 3.10 -6.98
C PRO A 121 0.74 3.01 -6.99
N VAL A 122 0.15 2.06 -7.72
CA VAL A 122 -1.30 1.83 -7.80
C VAL A 122 -1.85 1.37 -6.46
N ALA A 123 -1.23 0.35 -5.87
CA ALA A 123 -1.64 -0.14 -4.55
C ALA A 123 -1.44 0.92 -3.46
N VAL A 124 -0.33 1.68 -3.54
CA VAL A 124 0.02 2.72 -2.57
C VAL A 124 -0.95 3.90 -2.63
N THR A 125 -1.29 4.39 -3.83
CA THR A 125 -2.25 5.49 -4.01
C THR A 125 -3.65 5.09 -3.57
N TRP A 126 -4.12 3.90 -3.93
CA TRP A 126 -5.38 3.33 -3.44
C TRP A 126 -5.43 3.29 -1.92
N SER A 127 -4.44 2.68 -1.29
CA SER A 127 -4.40 2.52 0.18
C SER A 127 -4.26 3.86 0.90
N THR A 128 -3.48 4.79 0.33
CA THR A 128 -3.36 6.16 0.84
C THR A 128 -4.72 6.86 0.78
N VAL A 129 -5.38 6.87 -0.37
CA VAL A 129 -6.68 7.55 -0.53
C VAL A 129 -7.73 6.96 0.39
N LYS A 130 -7.77 5.63 0.50
CA LYS A 130 -8.62 4.90 1.46
C LYS A 130 -8.38 5.36 2.90
N LYS A 131 -7.12 5.45 3.33
CA LYS A 131 -6.77 5.90 4.69
C LYS A 131 -7.25 7.32 4.97
N PHE A 132 -7.17 8.22 3.99
CA PHE A 132 -7.59 9.61 4.15
C PHE A 132 -9.09 9.82 3.90
N GLY A 133 -9.84 8.76 3.55
CA GLY A 133 -11.30 8.80 3.38
C GLY A 133 -11.77 9.34 2.03
N GLY A 134 -10.89 9.38 1.01
CA GLY A 134 -11.27 9.72 -0.36
C GLY A 134 -11.80 8.52 -1.15
N SER A 135 -12.09 8.73 -2.42
CA SER A 135 -12.60 7.73 -3.36
C SER A 135 -11.52 6.74 -3.78
N GLU A 136 -11.66 5.48 -3.35
CA GLU A 136 -10.70 4.40 -3.64
C GLU A 136 -10.42 4.26 -5.15
N ILE A 137 -11.44 4.43 -6.00
CA ILE A 137 -11.28 4.33 -7.46
C ILE A 137 -10.44 5.47 -8.03
N LEU A 138 -10.57 6.70 -7.50
CA LEU A 138 -9.71 7.82 -7.92
C LEU A 138 -8.26 7.59 -7.51
N GLY A 139 -8.04 6.96 -6.35
CA GLY A 139 -6.72 6.50 -5.93
C GLY A 139 -6.09 5.54 -6.95
N ILE A 140 -6.84 4.52 -7.39
CA ILE A 140 -6.38 3.57 -8.40
C ILE A 140 -6.04 4.27 -9.72
N VAL A 141 -6.93 5.13 -10.22
CA VAL A 141 -6.73 5.88 -11.48
C VAL A 141 -5.49 6.77 -11.42
N LEU A 142 -5.29 7.46 -10.28
CA LEU A 142 -4.07 8.25 -10.06
C LEU A 142 -2.83 7.36 -10.11
N GLY A 143 -2.85 6.22 -9.43
CA GLY A 143 -1.77 5.26 -9.46
C GLY A 143 -1.40 4.79 -10.86
N ILE A 144 -2.40 4.43 -11.68
CA ILE A 144 -2.21 4.03 -13.08
C ILE A 144 -1.60 5.18 -13.89
N THR A 145 -2.00 6.42 -13.61
CA THR A 145 -1.45 7.61 -14.26
C THR A 145 0.04 7.78 -13.94
N LEU A 146 0.46 7.52 -12.70
CA LEU A 146 1.87 7.61 -12.27
C LEU A 146 2.78 6.58 -12.95
N VAL A 147 2.23 5.47 -13.44
CA VAL A 147 2.97 4.41 -14.14
C VAL A 147 2.58 4.28 -15.60
N SER A 148 1.95 5.32 -16.15
CA SER A 148 1.45 5.31 -17.53
C SER A 148 2.58 5.07 -18.53
N PRO A 149 2.37 4.23 -19.56
CA PRO A 149 3.35 3.98 -20.61
C PRO A 149 3.62 5.22 -21.49
N GLN A 150 2.82 6.28 -21.35
CA GLN A 150 3.06 7.57 -21.98
C GLN A 150 4.16 8.38 -21.28
N LEU A 151 4.56 7.97 -20.07
CA LEU A 151 5.68 8.54 -19.33
C LEU A 151 6.93 7.72 -19.62
N LEU A 152 8.08 8.38 -19.59
CA LEU A 152 9.38 7.73 -19.58
C LEU A 152 9.45 6.79 -18.37
N ASN A 153 9.64 5.50 -18.64
CA ASN A 153 9.78 4.51 -17.58
C ASN A 153 10.96 4.88 -16.67
N ALA A 154 10.76 4.76 -15.35
CA ALA A 154 11.76 5.06 -14.34
C ALA A 154 13.11 4.36 -14.57
N ASP A 155 13.10 3.13 -15.12
CA ASP A 155 14.32 2.37 -15.42
C ASP A 155 15.17 3.02 -16.52
N GLY A 156 14.51 3.65 -17.50
CA GLY A 156 15.16 4.35 -18.62
C GLY A 156 15.57 5.79 -18.28
N TYR A 157 15.24 6.29 -17.09
CA TYR A 157 15.48 7.69 -16.72
C TYR A 157 16.97 8.03 -16.69
N ALA A 158 17.80 7.17 -16.09
CA ALA A 158 19.23 7.42 -15.96
C ALA A 158 19.94 7.55 -17.33
N GLU A 159 19.56 6.70 -18.28
CA GLU A 159 20.07 6.76 -19.65
C GLU A 159 19.56 8.00 -20.39
N ALA A 160 18.27 8.33 -20.25
CA ALA A 160 17.69 9.52 -20.88
C ALA A 160 18.32 10.82 -20.38
N VAL A 161 18.70 10.88 -19.10
CA VAL A 161 19.44 12.01 -18.53
C VAL A 161 20.83 12.14 -19.17
N GLN A 162 21.56 11.03 -19.33
CA GLN A 162 22.88 11.03 -19.95
C GLN A 162 22.82 11.48 -21.42
N ASN A 163 21.79 11.04 -22.14
CA ASN A 163 21.60 11.36 -23.55
C ASN A 163 20.90 12.71 -23.78
N GLY A 164 20.45 13.40 -22.72
CA GLY A 164 19.68 14.64 -22.82
C GLY A 164 18.31 14.46 -23.49
N THR A 165 17.75 13.25 -23.46
CA THR A 165 16.50 12.86 -24.15
C THR A 165 15.32 12.73 -23.19
N VAL A 166 15.41 13.26 -21.97
CA VAL A 166 14.28 13.24 -21.01
C VAL A 166 13.12 14.02 -21.62
N PRO A 167 11.96 13.38 -21.87
CA PRO A 167 10.79 14.09 -22.39
C PRO A 167 10.21 14.98 -21.30
N PHE A 168 9.80 16.20 -21.67
CA PHE A 168 9.16 17.15 -20.76
C PHE A 168 7.94 17.81 -21.38
N TRP A 169 7.01 18.27 -20.56
CA TRP A 169 6.04 19.28 -20.94
C TRP A 169 6.65 20.66 -20.71
N ASN A 170 6.47 21.56 -21.67
CA ASN A 170 6.88 22.96 -21.55
C ASN A 170 5.63 23.84 -21.47
N PHE A 171 5.43 24.50 -20.34
CA PHE A 171 4.32 25.42 -20.09
C PHE A 171 4.71 26.90 -20.28
N GLY A 172 5.87 27.16 -20.88
CA GLY A 172 6.44 28.50 -21.11
C GLY A 172 7.32 28.97 -19.95
N TRP A 173 6.72 29.14 -18.77
CA TRP A 173 7.36 29.59 -17.53
C TRP A 173 8.00 28.48 -16.67
N PHE A 174 7.64 27.22 -16.90
CA PHE A 174 8.24 26.07 -16.23
C PHE A 174 8.11 24.81 -17.10
N THR A 175 8.97 23.84 -16.83
CA THR A 175 8.94 22.51 -17.44
C THR A 175 8.62 21.45 -16.39
N ILE A 176 8.00 20.35 -16.83
CA ILE A 176 7.77 19.16 -16.00
C ILE A 176 8.22 17.95 -16.80
N ASP A 177 9.09 17.14 -16.20
CA ASP A 177 9.56 15.91 -16.84
C ASP A 177 8.43 14.87 -16.91
N LYS A 178 8.27 14.23 -18.08
CA LYS A 178 7.30 13.16 -18.31
C LYS A 178 7.87 11.84 -17.83
N VAL A 179 8.09 11.72 -16.53
CA VAL A 179 8.74 10.55 -15.93
C VAL A 179 7.74 9.78 -15.09
N GLY A 180 7.71 8.46 -15.30
CA GLY A 180 6.91 7.54 -14.52
C GLY A 180 7.55 7.27 -13.16
N TYR A 181 6.72 6.83 -12.23
CA TYR A 181 7.12 6.55 -10.85
C TYR A 181 7.04 5.06 -10.53
N GLN A 182 7.32 4.20 -11.52
CA GLN A 182 7.33 2.74 -11.36
C GLN A 182 8.18 2.33 -10.14
N ALA A 183 7.66 1.40 -9.35
CA ALA A 183 8.27 0.95 -8.09
C ALA A 183 8.53 2.04 -7.00
N GLN A 184 8.09 3.29 -7.19
CA GLN A 184 8.31 4.36 -6.22
C GLN A 184 7.11 4.60 -5.30
N VAL A 185 7.36 4.59 -3.98
CA VAL A 185 6.31 4.73 -2.97
C VAL A 185 6.10 6.19 -2.54
N ILE A 186 7.18 6.95 -2.33
CA ILE A 186 7.08 8.30 -1.74
C ILE A 186 6.24 9.24 -2.64
N PRO A 187 6.48 9.33 -3.96
CA PRO A 187 5.65 10.16 -4.84
C PRO A 187 4.18 9.70 -4.87
N ALA A 188 3.94 8.39 -4.80
CA ALA A 188 2.60 7.81 -4.77
C ALA A 188 1.83 8.19 -3.51
N ILE A 189 2.47 8.14 -2.33
CA ILE A 189 1.86 8.58 -1.06
C ILE A 189 1.54 10.07 -1.11
N LEU A 190 2.49 10.91 -1.52
CA LEU A 190 2.29 12.35 -1.60
C LEU A 190 1.14 12.70 -2.54
N SER A 191 1.11 12.08 -3.72
CA SER A 191 0.04 12.27 -4.71
C SER A 191 -1.32 11.82 -4.17
N GLY A 192 -1.38 10.66 -3.50
CA GLY A 192 -2.61 10.16 -2.88
C GLY A 192 -3.14 11.07 -1.77
N ILE A 193 -2.25 11.64 -0.94
CA ILE A 193 -2.63 12.63 0.09
C ILE A 193 -3.21 13.88 -0.56
N VAL A 194 -2.55 14.41 -1.59
CA VAL A 194 -2.99 15.61 -2.32
C VAL A 194 -4.35 15.35 -2.96
N LEU A 195 -4.52 14.24 -3.68
CA LEU A 195 -5.80 13.85 -4.28
C LEU A 195 -6.91 13.77 -3.24
N SER A 196 -6.68 13.07 -2.12
CA SER A 196 -7.68 12.93 -1.05
C SER A 196 -8.11 14.29 -0.50
N LYS A 197 -7.15 15.19 -0.29
CA LYS A 197 -7.44 16.55 0.19
C LYS A 197 -8.23 17.37 -0.83
N ILE A 198 -7.85 17.31 -2.10
CA ILE A 198 -8.55 18.01 -3.18
C ILE A 198 -9.98 17.49 -3.28
N GLU A 199 -10.16 16.18 -3.37
CA GLU A 199 -11.46 15.53 -3.50
C GLU A 199 -12.39 15.87 -2.32
N LEU A 200 -11.92 15.68 -1.08
CA LEU A 200 -12.72 15.97 0.11
C LEU A 200 -13.04 17.45 0.27
N THR A 201 -12.17 18.33 -0.22
CA THR A 201 -12.43 19.77 -0.24
C THR A 201 -13.48 20.10 -1.28
N LEU A 202 -13.35 19.59 -2.50
CA LEU A 202 -14.32 19.79 -3.58
C LEU A 202 -15.71 19.27 -3.21
N ARG A 203 -15.81 18.07 -2.59
CA ARG A 203 -17.07 17.50 -2.11
C ARG A 203 -17.85 18.43 -1.15
N LYS A 204 -17.16 19.35 -0.44
CA LYS A 204 -17.80 20.33 0.44
C LYS A 204 -18.41 21.52 -0.30
N TYR A 205 -17.83 21.89 -1.44
CA TYR A 205 -18.26 23.06 -2.23
C TYR A 205 -19.18 22.69 -3.39
N ILE A 206 -19.16 21.43 -3.83
CA ILE A 206 -19.96 20.98 -4.96
C ILE A 206 -21.43 20.79 -4.54
N PRO A 207 -22.39 21.41 -5.25
CA PRO A 207 -23.83 21.20 -5.03
C PRO A 207 -24.22 19.73 -5.16
N ASP A 208 -25.23 19.29 -4.41
CA ASP A 208 -25.64 17.87 -4.32
C ASP A 208 -25.94 17.23 -5.68
N VAL A 209 -26.46 18.01 -6.64
CA VAL A 209 -26.77 17.57 -8.01
C VAL A 209 -25.53 17.09 -8.78
N LEU A 210 -24.35 17.62 -8.44
CA LEU A 210 -23.07 17.30 -9.07
C LEU A 210 -22.22 16.32 -8.26
N LYS A 211 -22.63 15.96 -7.03
CA LYS A 211 -21.93 14.97 -6.19
C LYS A 211 -21.96 13.56 -6.77
N LEU A 212 -22.92 13.26 -7.64
CA LEU A 212 -23.02 11.97 -8.33
C LEU A 212 -21.88 11.75 -9.35
N ILE A 213 -21.18 12.82 -9.75
CA ILE A 213 -20.07 12.80 -10.73
C ILE A 213 -18.70 12.74 -10.03
N VAL A 214 -18.64 12.99 -8.70
CA VAL A 214 -17.39 13.17 -7.93
C VAL A 214 -17.22 12.16 -6.81
#